data_AF-A0A932RL88-F1
#
_entry.id   AF-A0A932RL88-F1
#
_cell.length_a   1.000
_cell.length_b   1.000
_cell.length_c   1.000
_cell.angle_alpha   90.00
_cell.angle_beta   90.00
_cell.angle_gamma   90.00
#
_symmetry.space_group_name_H-M   'P 1'
#
loop_
_entity.id
_entity.type
_entity.pdbx_description
1 polymer ?
#
loop_
_entity_poly.entity_id
_entity_poly.type
_entity_poly.pdbx_seq_one_letter_code
_entity_poly.pdbx_strand_id
1 'polypeptide(L)'
;MPTLLICRNCGTRTQAELASNEQDLVNVGMLERSCPPCGKDTRWGLAQDYRRVERRNVERRRAPAPAPGGGERRGSQRRTEERRRTR
;
A
#
# COMPACT_ATOMS: atom_id res chain seq x y z
N MET A 1 14.89 0.29 25.49
CA MET A 1 14.02 1.35 24.93
C MET A 1 13.68 0.93 23.52
N PRO A 2 12.43 0.60 23.20
CA PRO A 2 12.05 0.13 21.87
C PRO A 2 12.13 1.28 20.86
N THR A 3 12.66 1.00 19.67
CA THR A 3 12.80 1.99 18.59
C THR A 3 11.61 1.86 17.64
N LEU A 4 10.99 3.00 17.31
CA LEU A 4 9.90 3.05 16.34
C LEU A 4 10.48 3.10 14.91
N LEU A 5 10.32 2.00 14.18
CA LEU A 5 10.78 1.84 12.81
C LEU A 5 9.63 1.96 11.83
N ILE A 6 9.92 2.53 10.65
CA ILE A 6 8.96 2.61 9.55
C ILE A 6 9.48 1.83 8.34
N CYS A 7 8.63 0.97 7.80
CA CYS A 7 8.90 0.29 6.53
C CYS A 7 8.81 1.30 5.39
N ARG A 8 9.88 1.44 4.61
CA ARG A 8 9.91 2.34 3.44
C ARG A 8 8.93 1.94 2.34
N ASN A 9 8.60 0.66 2.23
CA ASN A 9 7.76 0.14 1.15
C ASN A 9 6.26 0.38 1.42
N CYS A 10 5.76 -0.02 2.60
CA CYS A 10 4.34 0.05 2.95
C CYS A 10 4.00 1.12 4.01
N GLY A 11 5.01 1.75 4.62
CA GLY A 11 4.81 2.76 5.66
C GLY A 11 4.35 2.19 7.00
N THR A 12 4.36 0.87 7.20
CA THR A 12 3.97 0.27 8.48
C THR A 12 4.98 0.65 9.56
N ARG A 13 4.45 1.11 10.69
CA ARG A 13 5.25 1.39 11.89
C ARG A 13 5.32 0.14 12.75
N THR A 14 6.50 -0.18 13.25
CA THR A 14 6.72 -1.29 14.18
C THR A 14 7.64 -0.84 15.31
N GLN A 15 7.43 -1.39 16.49
CA GLN A 15 8.36 -1.23 17.60
C GLN A 15 9.27 -2.44 17.59
N ALA A 16 10.57 -2.20 17.51
CA ALA A 16 11.57 -3.25 17.56
C ALA A 16 12.58 -2.93 18.67
N GLU A 17 12.94 -3.95 19.45
CA GLU A 17 14.13 -3.89 20.27
C GLU A 17 15.34 -4.22 19.39
N LEU A 18 16.14 -3.20 19.13
CA LEU A 18 17.33 -3.30 18.31
C LEU A 18 18.57 -3.37 19.20
N ALA A 19 19.51 -4.22 18.84
CA ALA A 19 20.86 -4.14 19.38
C ALA A 19 21.55 -2.84 18.88
N SER A 20 22.58 -2.36 19.59
CA SER A 20 23.23 -1.08 19.27
C SER A 20 23.74 -1.02 17.82
N ASN A 21 24.32 -2.11 17.31
CA ASN A 21 24.77 -2.21 15.92
C ASN A 21 23.63 -2.08 14.90
N GLU A 22 22.43 -2.56 15.23
CA GLU A 22 21.27 -2.44 14.36
C GLU A 22 20.63 -1.06 14.44
N GLN A 23 20.69 -0.44 15.63
CA GLN A 23 20.27 0.93 15.82
C GLN A 23 21.11 1.88 14.95
N ASP A 24 22.42 1.66 14.86
CA ASP A 24 23.29 2.44 13.96
C ASP A 24 22.88 2.28 12.49
N LEU A 25 22.58 1.05 12.05
CA LEU A 25 22.08 0.79 10.70
C LEU A 25 20.74 1.50 10.43
N VAL A 26 19.85 1.57 11.41
CA VAL A 26 18.59 2.33 11.32
C VAL A 26 18.83 3.82 11.22
N ASN A 27 19.75 4.36 12.02
CA ASN A 27 20.09 5.78 12.04
C ASN A 27 20.63 6.26 10.68
N VAL A 28 21.34 5.40 9.94
CA VAL A 28 21.81 5.69 8.58
C VAL A 28 20.88 5.17 7.46
N GLY A 29 19.75 4.55 7.82
CA GLY A 29 18.76 4.02 6.87
C GLY A 29 19.23 2.82 6.05
N MET A 30 20.14 2.01 6.60
CA MET A 30 20.72 0.81 5.99
C MET A 30 20.22 -0.51 6.59
N LEU A 31 19.38 -0.50 7.63
CA LEU A 31 18.85 -1.75 8.19
C LEU A 31 17.90 -2.42 7.18
N GLU A 32 18.35 -3.50 6.54
CA GLU A 32 17.57 -4.30 5.61
C GLU A 32 16.99 -5.52 6.33
N ARG A 33 15.66 -5.55 6.46
CA ARG A 33 14.92 -6.69 7.01
C ARG A 33 13.60 -6.86 6.29
N SER A 34 13.12 -8.09 6.23
CA SER A 34 11.79 -8.41 5.70
C SER A 34 10.71 -7.79 6.58
N CYS A 35 9.80 -7.07 5.94
CA CYS A 35 8.66 -6.44 6.61
C CYS A 35 7.49 -7.44 6.68
N PRO A 36 7.09 -7.91 7.88
CA PRO A 36 6.00 -8.86 8.02
C PRO A 36 4.68 -8.43 7.35
N PRO A 37 4.23 -7.16 7.46
CA PRO A 37 2.95 -6.76 6.88
C PRO A 37 2.97 -6.60 5.36
N CYS A 38 4.16 -6.54 4.74
CA CYS A 38 4.28 -6.37 3.30
C CYS A 38 4.96 -7.56 2.59
N GLY A 39 5.51 -8.51 3.35
CA GLY A 39 6.19 -9.69 2.84
C GLY A 39 7.42 -9.39 1.97
N LYS A 40 7.96 -8.17 2.04
CA LYS A 40 9.05 -7.70 1.18
C LYS A 40 10.22 -7.23 2.02
N ASP A 41 11.42 -7.48 1.53
CA ASP A 41 12.63 -6.87 2.06
C ASP A 41 12.58 -5.35 1.87
N THR A 42 12.85 -4.64 2.96
CA THR A 42 12.79 -3.19 2.99
C THR A 42 13.93 -2.65 3.84
N ARG A 43 14.33 -1.43 3.52
CA ARG A 43 15.10 -0.61 4.44
C ARG A 43 14.18 -0.04 5.51
N TRP A 44 14.60 -0.19 6.76
CA TRP A 44 14.00 0.42 7.94
C TRP A 44 14.79 1.66 8.32
N GLY A 45 14.10 2.62 8.92
CA GLY A 45 14.71 3.79 9.54
C GLY A 45 13.72 4.46 10.46
N LEU A 46 14.08 5.62 11.01
CA LEU A 46 13.30 6.27 12.04
C LEU A 46 12.06 6.96 11.49
N ALA A 47 11.01 7.04 12.31
CA ALA A 47 9.77 7.69 11.91
C ALA A 47 9.95 9.13 11.40
N GLN A 48 10.91 9.85 11.98
CA GLN A 48 11.28 11.20 11.59
C GLN A 48 11.82 11.32 10.15
N ASP A 49 12.49 10.29 9.63
CA ASP A 49 13.06 10.30 8.27
C ASP A 49 12.00 10.06 7.19
N TYR A 50 10.89 9.43 7.56
CA TYR A 50 9.87 8.96 6.62
C TYR A 50 8.61 9.83 6.55
N ARG A 51 8.66 11.10 6.99
CA ARG A 51 7.53 12.07 6.92
C ARG A 51 6.85 12.13 5.55
N ARG A 52 7.60 11.95 4.44
CA ARG A 52 7.05 11.93 3.07
C ARG A 52 6.35 10.61 2.73
N VAL A 53 6.87 9.48 3.20
CA VAL A 53 6.29 8.14 2.97
C VAL A 53 5.02 7.95 3.78
N GLU A 54 4.95 8.50 4.99
CA GLU A 54 3.72 8.53 5.78
C GLU A 54 2.59 9.27 5.06
N ARG A 55 2.84 10.47 4.51
CA ARG A 55 1.81 11.21 3.77
C ARG A 55 1.21 10.39 2.62
N ARG A 56 2.07 9.82 1.78
CA ARG A 56 1.64 8.98 0.64
C ARG A 56 0.85 7.74 1.08
N ASN A 57 1.21 7.14 2.22
CA ASN A 57 0.50 5.98 2.74
C ASN A 57 -0.80 6.33 3.46
N VAL A 58 -0.85 7.45 4.17
CA VAL A 58 -2.09 7.98 4.74
C VAL A 58 -3.08 8.30 3.62
N GLU A 59 -2.62 8.91 2.52
CA GLU A 59 -3.45 9.14 1.33
C GLU A 59 -3.96 7.83 0.72
N ARG A 60 -3.10 6.82 0.58
CA ARG A 60 -3.53 5.48 0.11
C ARG A 60 -4.48 4.76 1.05
N ARG A 61 -4.33 4.90 2.37
CA ARG A 61 -5.24 4.31 3.37
C ARG A 61 -6.56 5.08 3.48
N ARG A 62 -6.55 6.38 3.21
CA ARG A 62 -7.74 7.24 3.13
C ARG A 62 -8.46 7.13 1.81
N ALA A 63 -7.80 6.64 0.75
CA ALA A 63 -8.50 6.25 -0.45
C ALA A 63 -9.52 5.18 -0.04
N PRO A 64 -10.82 5.43 -0.20
CA PRO A 64 -11.80 4.38 0.01
C PRO A 64 -11.39 3.20 -0.88
N ALA A 65 -11.43 1.99 -0.32
CA ALA A 65 -11.30 0.79 -1.14
C ALA A 65 -12.26 0.96 -2.33
N PRO A 66 -11.82 0.71 -3.58
CA PRO A 66 -12.77 0.68 -4.69
C PRO A 66 -13.89 -0.27 -4.28
N ALA A 67 -15.12 0.26 -4.20
CA ALA A 67 -16.25 -0.48 -3.67
C ALA A 67 -16.33 -1.84 -4.38
N PRO A 68 -16.37 -2.96 -3.65
CA PRO A 68 -16.65 -4.26 -4.25
C PRO A 68 -18.14 -4.28 -4.61
N GLY A 69 -18.51 -3.70 -5.75
CA GLY A 69 -19.90 -3.61 -6.18
C GLY A 69 -20.22 -2.31 -6.91
N GLY A 70 -19.84 -2.26 -8.19
CA GLY A 70 -20.28 -1.21 -9.12
C GLY A 70 -20.26 -1.68 -10.57
N GLY A 71 -20.31 -2.99 -10.80
CA GLY A 71 -20.52 -3.59 -12.12
C GLY A 71 -22.00 -3.76 -12.42
N GLU A 72 -22.82 -2.74 -12.16
CA GLU A 72 -24.21 -2.74 -12.60
C GLU A 72 -24.26 -2.35 -14.07
N ARG A 73 -24.37 -3.40 -14.89
CA ARG A 73 -24.80 -3.36 -16.27
C ARG A 73 -26.03 -2.45 -16.38
N ARG A 74 -25.88 -1.28 -17.00
CA ARG A 74 -27.01 -0.56 -17.57
C ARG A 74 -26.87 -0.57 -19.09
N GLY A 75 -27.52 -1.56 -19.70
CA GLY A 75 -27.72 -1.63 -21.13
C GLY A 75 -28.53 -0.45 -21.67
N SER A 76 -28.15 -0.03 -22.86
CA SER A 76 -28.95 0.65 -23.88
C SER A 76 -28.16 0.38 -25.15
N GLN A 77 -28.60 -0.48 -26.05
CA GLN A 77 -29.75 -0.30 -26.93
C GLN A 77 -30.39 -1.69 -27.16
N ARG A 78 -31.60 -1.95 -26.64
CA ARG A 78 -32.90 -1.84 -27.32
C ARG A 78 -32.97 -2.51 -28.71
N ARG A 79 -33.71 -3.64 -28.70
CA ARG A 79 -34.70 -4.14 -29.68
C ARG A 79 -34.15 -4.71 -30.99
N THR A 80 -34.10 -6.04 -31.12
CA THR A 80 -35.18 -7.01 -31.46
C THR A 80 -35.61 -6.99 -32.93
N GLU A 81 -35.52 -8.17 -33.52
CA GLU A 81 -36.39 -8.73 -34.57
C GLU A 81 -36.03 -8.46 -36.04
N GLU A 82 -35.25 -9.40 -36.56
CA GLU A 82 -35.59 -10.30 -37.66
C GLU A 82 -36.75 -9.92 -38.63
N ARG A 83 -36.46 -10.13 -39.93
CA ARG A 83 -37.39 -10.41 -41.05
C ARG A 83 -38.17 -9.26 -41.68
N ARG A 84 -37.71 -8.86 -42.86
CA ARG A 84 -38.48 -8.78 -44.13
C ARG A 84 -37.47 -8.64 -45.29
N ARG A 85 -37.29 -9.70 -46.08
CA ARG A 85 -37.88 -9.92 -47.42
C ARG A 85 -36.90 -9.57 -48.54
N THR A 86 -36.43 -10.62 -49.22
CA THR A 86 -36.43 -10.78 -50.68
C THR A 86 -36.37 -9.51 -51.54
N ARG A 87 -35.26 -9.35 -52.24
CA ARG A 87 -35.26 -9.25 -53.71
C ARG A 87 -33.90 -9.63 -54.28
#